data_AF-X0TT00-F1
#
_entry.id   AF-X0TT00-F1
#
_cell.length_a   1.000
_cell.length_b   1.000
_cell.length_c   1.000
_cell.angle_alpha   90.00
_cell.angle_beta   90.00
_cell.angle_gamma   90.00
#
_symmetry.space_group_name_H-M   'P 1'
#
loop_
_entity.id
_entity.type
_entity.pdbx_description
1 polymer ?
#
loop_
_entity_poly.entity_id
_entity_poly.type
_entity_poly.pdbx_seq_one_letter_code
_entity_poly.pdbx_strand_id
1 'polypeptide(L)'
;SLDSKATKFAVPRFKVVKAKTERGYLILTAEKGLRLKAEKTEGLREVHSGSIPVRARRAQQAFRFREAGWTASINIERTTPTIHSEIFNLASIGDGVLYGSASITYHISGAPVRTLKLKIPEDIHDVEFAGRDIRGWNREGGEWTVSLQEKVIGDYTLLVTYDRQINYDRAELAIGGIETVGTESEVGFIVLASDASLSFSETEVDPSIIRIDREEIPKSYMLLINDPVVAAYRYVRLPHKATIRISRYDTERLLDQILDHASLWTTMTEDGESV
;
A
#
# COMPACT_ATOMS: atom_id res chain seq x y z
N SER A 1 9.02 -17.48 19.02
CA SER A 1 9.76 -16.46 19.79
C SER A 1 11.21 -16.91 19.84
N LEU A 2 12.08 -16.29 19.05
CA LEU A 2 13.50 -16.66 18.92
C LEU A 2 14.34 -15.47 19.38
N ASP A 3 15.17 -15.73 20.38
CA ASP A 3 15.91 -14.76 21.19
C ASP A 3 16.66 -13.69 20.40
N SER A 4 16.47 -12.45 20.85
CA SER A 4 17.23 -11.25 20.52
C SER A 4 18.64 -11.28 21.15
N LYS A 5 19.42 -12.34 20.94
CA LYS A 5 20.82 -12.35 21.42
C LYS A 5 21.65 -11.36 20.61
N ALA A 6 21.81 -10.17 21.17
CA ALA A 6 22.72 -9.18 20.68
C ALA A 6 24.13 -9.78 20.66
N THR A 7 24.71 -9.84 19.47
CA THR A 7 26.04 -10.46 19.29
C THR A 7 27.07 -9.36 19.43
N LYS A 8 27.98 -9.50 20.39
CA LYS A 8 29.06 -8.54 20.61
C LYS A 8 30.34 -9.02 19.93
N PHE A 9 31.08 -8.10 19.32
CA PHE A 9 32.42 -8.40 18.83
C PHE A 9 33.38 -7.24 19.09
N ALA A 10 34.63 -7.58 19.40
CA ALA A 10 35.72 -6.63 19.45
C ALA A 10 36.18 -6.31 18.03
N VAL A 11 36.29 -5.03 17.68
CA VAL A 11 36.76 -4.63 16.35
C VAL A 11 38.23 -4.98 16.22
N PRO A 12 38.64 -5.76 15.20
CA PRO A 12 40.04 -6.03 14.95
C PRO A 12 40.76 -4.72 14.60
N ARG A 13 41.87 -4.45 15.29
CA ARG A 13 42.75 -3.34 14.95
C ARG A 13 43.88 -3.84 14.06
N PHE A 14 44.19 -3.06 13.04
CA PHE A 14 45.39 -3.26 12.23
C PHE A 14 46.42 -2.21 12.64
N LYS A 15 47.70 -2.59 12.59
CA LYS A 15 48.82 -1.69 12.87
C LYS A 15 49.78 -1.75 11.70
N VAL A 16 50.21 -0.59 11.22
CA VAL A 16 51.24 -0.52 10.18
C VAL A 16 52.63 -0.68 10.80
N VAL A 17 53.37 -1.69 10.33
CA VAL A 17 54.74 -1.97 10.82
C VAL A 17 55.67 -0.82 10.46
N LYS A 18 56.49 -0.36 11.42
CA LYS A 18 57.45 0.78 11.32
C LYS A 18 56.81 2.17 11.10
N ALA A 19 55.49 2.31 11.17
CA ALA A 19 54.87 3.64 11.13
C ALA A 19 55.19 4.44 12.41
N LYS A 20 55.62 5.71 12.24
CA LYS A 20 55.83 6.63 13.38
C LYS A 20 54.52 7.14 13.98
N THR A 21 53.50 7.32 13.14
CA THR A 21 52.15 7.74 13.55
C THR A 21 51.12 7.00 12.71
N GLU A 22 49.95 6.73 13.30
CA GLU A 22 48.85 6.06 12.63
C GLU A 22 47.54 6.74 13.02
N ARG A 23 46.88 7.33 12.02
CA ARG A 23 45.63 8.07 12.18
C ARG A 23 44.71 7.70 11.03
N GLY A 24 43.42 7.69 11.28
CA GLY A 24 42.47 7.26 10.27
C GLY A 24 41.03 7.31 10.73
N TYR A 25 40.20 6.57 10.00
CA TYR A 25 38.78 6.47 10.24
C TYR A 25 38.38 5.00 10.37
N LEU A 26 37.47 4.72 11.29
CA LEU A 26 36.77 3.45 11.43
C LEU A 26 35.31 3.69 11.03
N ILE A 27 34.77 2.88 10.12
CA ILE A 27 33.41 3.04 9.62
C ILE A 27 32.67 1.73 9.88
N LEU A 28 31.51 1.81 10.54
CA LEU A 28 30.66 0.67 10.79
C LEU A 28 29.55 0.64 9.74
N THR A 29 29.52 -0.44 8.97
CA THR A 29 28.50 -0.70 7.94
C THR A 29 27.84 -2.04 8.21
N ALA A 30 26.52 -2.11 8.01
CA ALA A 30 25.78 -3.37 8.14
C ALA A 30 24.81 -3.57 6.98
N GLU A 31 24.37 -4.82 6.82
CA GLU A 31 23.25 -5.13 5.95
C GLU A 31 21.93 -4.58 6.51
N LYS A 32 20.91 -4.46 5.65
CA LYS A 32 19.57 -4.05 6.05
C LYS A 32 19.01 -5.06 7.06
N GLY A 33 18.32 -4.61 8.11
CA GLY A 33 17.86 -5.49 9.19
C GLY A 33 18.84 -5.64 10.36
N LEU A 34 20.00 -4.99 10.31
CA LEU A 34 21.00 -4.99 11.38
C LEU A 34 21.36 -3.56 11.79
N ARG A 35 21.55 -3.36 13.09
CA ARG A 35 22.06 -2.14 13.69
C ARG A 35 23.36 -2.43 14.43
N LEU A 36 24.39 -1.65 14.15
CA LEU A 36 25.67 -1.67 14.85
C LEU A 36 25.70 -0.51 15.84
N LYS A 37 25.98 -0.83 17.10
CA LYS A 37 26.11 0.16 18.17
C LYS A 37 27.45 0.00 18.86
N ALA A 38 28.30 1.02 18.79
CA ALA A 38 29.49 1.05 19.64
C ALA A 38 29.09 1.18 21.12
N GLU A 39 29.55 0.25 21.95
CA GLU A 39 29.27 0.27 23.40
C GLU A 39 30.45 0.84 24.20
N LYS A 40 31.67 0.35 23.92
CA LYS A 40 32.89 0.79 24.59
C LYS A 40 33.90 1.16 23.53
N THR A 41 34.39 2.39 23.58
CA THR A 41 35.41 2.88 22.66
C THR A 41 36.48 3.63 23.42
N GLU A 42 37.74 3.40 23.07
CA GLU A 42 38.89 4.14 23.59
C GLU A 42 39.74 4.62 22.41
N GLY A 43 40.23 5.86 22.47
CA GLY A 43 41.04 6.43 21.38
C GLY A 43 40.28 6.74 20.08
N LEU A 44 38.94 6.66 20.10
CA LEU A 44 38.06 6.93 18.96
C LEU A 44 37.16 8.14 19.24
N ARG A 45 37.07 9.05 18.27
CA ARG A 45 36.13 10.17 18.28
C ARG A 45 35.07 9.95 17.23
N GLU A 46 33.79 9.93 17.61
CA GLU A 46 32.69 9.86 16.64
C GLU A 46 32.69 11.07 15.70
N VAL A 47 32.37 10.82 14.43
CA VAL A 47 32.26 11.82 13.37
C VAL A 47 31.06 11.50 12.49
N HIS A 48 30.51 12.51 11.81
CA HIS A 48 29.41 12.30 10.88
C HIS A 48 29.84 11.38 9.73
N SER A 49 29.00 10.41 9.35
CA SER A 49 29.31 9.43 8.28
C SER A 49 29.49 10.07 6.90
N GLY A 50 28.96 11.28 6.68
CA GLY A 50 29.22 12.08 5.47
C GLY A 50 30.53 12.88 5.48
N SER A 51 31.25 12.93 6.61
CA SER A 51 32.48 13.73 6.78
C SER A 51 33.78 12.91 6.64
N ILE A 52 33.66 11.64 6.29
CA ILE A 52 34.78 10.73 6.10
C ILE A 52 35.33 10.82 4.66
N PRO A 53 36.62 10.52 4.43
CA PRO A 53 37.24 10.66 3.11
C PRO A 53 36.75 9.62 2.08
N VAL A 54 36.15 8.53 2.54
CA VAL A 54 35.71 7.40 1.71
C VAL A 54 34.22 7.19 1.91
N ARG A 55 33.43 7.29 0.83
CA ARG A 55 32.00 6.95 0.90
C ARG A 55 31.83 5.45 1.11
N ALA A 56 31.27 5.09 2.26
CA ALA A 56 30.87 3.72 2.54
C ALA A 56 29.34 3.59 2.42
N ARG A 57 28.86 2.70 1.55
CA ARG A 57 27.42 2.41 1.44
C ARG A 57 26.92 1.88 2.78
N ARG A 58 25.78 2.39 3.26
CA ARG A 58 25.13 1.97 4.52
C ARG A 58 26.01 2.19 5.77
N ALA A 59 26.86 3.22 5.75
CA ALA A 59 27.56 3.66 6.95
C ALA A 59 26.56 4.07 8.04
N GLN A 60 26.61 3.37 9.18
CA GLN A 60 25.75 3.63 10.33
C GLN A 60 26.44 4.52 11.37
N GLN A 61 27.73 4.28 11.61
CA GLN A 61 28.57 5.08 12.50
C GLN A 61 29.96 5.26 11.90
N ALA A 62 30.60 6.38 12.21
CA ALA A 62 31.97 6.64 11.80
C ALA A 62 32.76 7.24 12.96
N PHE A 63 34.02 6.84 13.07
CA PHE A 63 34.94 7.28 14.10
C PHE A 63 36.25 7.72 13.46
N ARG A 64 36.92 8.69 14.07
CA ARG A 64 38.29 9.10 13.75
C ARG A 64 39.21 8.72 14.91
N PHE A 65 40.34 8.09 14.61
CA PHE A 65 41.42 7.83 15.57
C PHE A 65 42.67 8.63 15.20
N ARG A 66 43.48 8.96 16.21
CA ARG A 66 44.76 9.69 16.05
C ARG A 66 45.98 8.83 16.34
N GLU A 67 45.78 7.68 16.98
CA GLU A 67 46.82 6.74 17.40
C GLU A 67 46.33 5.30 17.18
N ALA A 68 47.25 4.35 16.96
CA ALA A 68 46.94 2.94 16.70
C ALA A 68 46.38 2.17 17.92
N GLY A 69 46.49 2.74 19.13
CA GLY A 69 46.11 2.09 20.39
C GLY A 69 44.61 2.00 20.66
N TRP A 70 43.77 2.36 19.69
CA TRP A 70 42.32 2.41 19.89
C TRP A 70 41.70 1.02 20.12
N THR A 71 40.56 1.02 20.82
CA THR A 71 39.73 -0.17 21.04
C THR A 71 38.26 0.17 20.77
N ALA A 72 37.51 -0.81 20.28
CA ALA A 72 36.06 -0.70 20.10
C ALA A 72 35.38 -2.05 20.32
N SER A 73 34.28 -2.03 21.06
CA SER A 73 33.33 -3.14 21.19
C SER A 73 32.02 -2.75 20.53
N ILE A 74 31.58 -3.54 19.55
CA ILE A 74 30.35 -3.29 18.80
C ILE A 74 29.30 -4.33 19.19
N ASN A 75 28.11 -3.84 19.51
CA ASN A 75 26.92 -4.65 19.64
C ASN A 75 26.18 -4.72 18.30
N ILE A 76 25.80 -5.93 17.88
CA ILE A 76 24.98 -6.17 16.70
C ILE A 76 23.55 -6.48 17.16
N GLU A 77 22.61 -5.63 16.75
CA GLU A 77 21.19 -5.76 17.05
C GLU A 77 20.41 -6.06 15.76
N ARG A 78 19.45 -6.96 15.82
CA ARG A 78 18.47 -7.14 14.73
C ARG A 78 17.40 -6.07 14.87
N THR A 79 17.12 -5.36 13.80
CA THR A 79 15.98 -4.44 13.76
C THR A 79 14.70 -5.21 13.48
N THR A 80 13.56 -4.65 13.91
CA THR A 80 12.23 -5.13 13.54
C THR A 80 11.76 -4.42 12.26
N PRO A 81 10.90 -5.07 11.46
CA PRO A 81 10.28 -4.41 10.33
C PRO A 81 9.26 -3.38 10.82
N THR A 82 9.17 -2.27 10.11
CA THR A 82 8.12 -1.26 10.25
C THR A 82 7.45 -1.14 8.89
N ILE A 83 6.14 -1.37 8.85
CA ILE A 83 5.39 -1.49 7.59
C ILE A 83 4.22 -0.51 7.63
N HIS A 84 4.12 0.35 6.62
CA HIS A 84 2.93 1.17 6.37
C HIS A 84 2.29 0.70 5.07
N SER A 85 0.97 0.73 4.98
CA SER A 85 0.23 0.33 3.78
C SER A 85 -0.74 1.41 3.31
N GLU A 86 -0.87 1.53 2.00
CA GLU A 86 -1.97 2.23 1.34
C GLU A 86 -2.69 1.24 0.41
N ILE A 87 -4.01 1.17 0.49
CA ILE A 87 -4.82 0.27 -0.35
C ILE A 87 -5.71 1.08 -1.29
N PHE A 88 -5.65 0.76 -2.57
CA PHE A 88 -6.66 1.17 -3.54
C PHE A 88 -7.60 0.00 -3.83
N ASN A 89 -8.82 0.06 -3.30
CA ASN A 89 -9.88 -0.91 -3.56
C ASN A 89 -10.74 -0.42 -4.73
N LEU A 90 -10.92 -1.26 -5.74
CA LEU A 90 -11.79 -1.01 -6.87
C LEU A 90 -12.78 -2.17 -7.00
N ALA A 91 -14.08 -1.84 -6.97
CA ALA A 91 -15.16 -2.73 -7.32
C ALA A 91 -15.78 -2.24 -8.64
N SER A 92 -15.60 -3.00 -9.72
CA SER A 92 -16.25 -2.77 -11.01
C SER A 92 -17.45 -3.70 -11.14
N ILE A 93 -18.64 -3.14 -11.36
CA ILE A 93 -19.87 -3.91 -11.54
C ILE A 93 -20.22 -3.98 -13.03
N GLY A 94 -20.31 -5.20 -13.57
CA GLY A 94 -20.68 -5.47 -14.97
C GLY A 94 -22.12 -5.96 -15.12
N ASP A 95 -22.33 -7.03 -15.89
CA ASP A 95 -23.61 -7.74 -16.06
C ASP A 95 -23.63 -9.08 -15.31
N GLY A 96 -24.03 -9.05 -14.05
CA GLY A 96 -24.22 -10.19 -13.15
C GLY A 96 -23.01 -10.48 -12.26
N VAL A 97 -21.93 -9.73 -12.42
CA VAL A 97 -20.64 -9.98 -11.75
C VAL A 97 -20.05 -8.67 -11.24
N LEU A 98 -19.53 -8.71 -10.02
CA LEU A 98 -18.63 -7.73 -9.44
C LEU A 98 -17.20 -8.23 -9.61
N TYR A 99 -16.36 -7.44 -10.26
CA TYR A 99 -14.92 -7.65 -10.33
C TYR A 99 -14.25 -6.76 -9.28
N GLY A 100 -13.60 -7.39 -8.31
CA GLY A 100 -12.94 -6.73 -7.21
C GLY A 100 -11.43 -6.76 -7.36
N SER A 101 -10.78 -5.65 -7.04
CA SER A 101 -9.33 -5.59 -6.91
C SER A 101 -8.89 -4.71 -5.74
N ALA A 102 -7.78 -5.07 -5.10
CA ALA A 102 -7.10 -4.26 -4.12
C ALA A 102 -5.62 -4.16 -4.49
N SER A 103 -5.17 -2.96 -4.88
CA SER A 103 -3.75 -2.66 -5.09
C SER A 103 -3.17 -2.11 -3.79
N ILE A 104 -2.36 -2.92 -3.10
CA ILE A 104 -1.80 -2.62 -1.79
C ILE A 104 -0.34 -2.21 -1.96
N THR A 105 -0.02 -0.96 -1.62
CA THR A 105 1.35 -0.45 -1.61
C THR A 105 1.89 -0.46 -0.20
N TYR A 106 2.91 -1.28 0.05
CA TYR A 106 3.62 -1.34 1.32
C TYR A 106 4.89 -0.50 1.28
N HIS A 107 5.13 0.28 2.33
CA HIS A 107 6.42 0.91 2.62
C HIS A 107 7.12 0.17 3.77
N ILE A 108 8.12 -0.65 3.42
CA ILE A 108 8.79 -1.55 4.37
C ILE A 108 10.14 -0.97 4.78
N SER A 109 10.33 -0.72 6.08
CA SER A 109 11.55 -0.16 6.63
C SER A 109 12.04 -0.93 7.87
N GLY A 110 13.20 -0.54 8.40
CA GLY A 110 13.81 -1.20 9.57
C GLY A 110 14.47 -2.54 9.23
N ALA A 111 13.68 -3.55 8.88
CA ALA A 111 14.14 -4.88 8.51
C ALA A 111 13.40 -5.44 7.28
N PRO A 112 14.08 -6.26 6.46
CA PRO A 112 13.44 -6.86 5.30
C PRO A 112 12.50 -8.00 5.69
N VAL A 113 11.36 -8.10 5.01
CA VAL A 113 10.30 -9.10 5.27
C VAL A 113 10.23 -10.12 4.13
N ARG A 114 9.70 -11.30 4.42
CA ARG A 114 9.49 -12.38 3.43
C ARG A 114 8.02 -12.72 3.22
N THR A 115 7.15 -12.25 4.10
CA THR A 115 5.73 -12.57 4.09
C THR A 115 4.91 -11.31 4.28
N LEU A 116 3.83 -11.19 3.53
CA LEU A 116 2.80 -10.18 3.69
C LEU A 116 1.51 -10.87 4.10
N LYS A 117 0.80 -10.31 5.07
CA LYS A 117 -0.36 -10.94 5.69
C LYS A 117 -1.58 -10.06 5.51
N LEU A 118 -2.72 -10.70 5.22
CA LEU A 118 -3.97 -10.03 4.90
C LEU A 118 -5.14 -10.73 5.59
N LYS A 119 -6.15 -9.96 5.98
CA LYS A 119 -7.50 -10.48 6.24
C LYS A 119 -8.37 -10.13 5.05
N ILE A 120 -9.04 -11.14 4.52
CA ILE A 120 -9.97 -10.99 3.41
C ILE A 120 -11.32 -11.50 3.90
N PRO A 121 -12.41 -10.73 3.71
CA PRO A 121 -13.76 -11.13 4.08
C PRO A 121 -14.12 -12.52 3.56
N GLU A 122 -14.83 -13.31 4.38
CA GLU A 122 -15.14 -14.71 4.04
C GLU A 122 -16.10 -14.85 2.86
N ASP A 123 -16.85 -13.79 2.54
CA ASP A 123 -17.74 -13.75 1.37
C ASP A 123 -16.99 -13.51 0.05
N ILE A 124 -15.69 -13.22 0.11
CA ILE A 124 -14.82 -13.13 -1.06
C ILE A 124 -14.19 -14.50 -1.33
N HIS A 125 -14.40 -14.99 -2.56
CA HIS A 125 -13.94 -16.28 -3.04
C HIS A 125 -12.95 -16.08 -4.21
N ASP A 126 -12.31 -17.16 -4.64
CA ASP A 126 -11.43 -17.19 -5.83
C ASP A 126 -10.37 -16.07 -5.86
N VAL A 127 -9.78 -15.81 -4.69
CA VAL A 127 -8.77 -14.78 -4.50
C VAL A 127 -7.45 -15.17 -5.16
N GLU A 128 -6.96 -14.29 -6.03
CA GLU A 128 -5.66 -14.40 -6.68
C GLU A 128 -4.72 -13.27 -6.22
N PHE A 129 -3.43 -13.60 -6.07
CA PHE A 129 -2.40 -12.63 -5.69
C PHE A 129 -1.37 -12.47 -6.79
N ALA A 130 -1.13 -11.22 -7.19
CA ALA A 130 -0.08 -10.86 -8.14
C ALA A 130 0.89 -9.84 -7.53
N GLY A 131 2.17 -10.00 -7.84
CA GLY A 131 3.22 -9.15 -7.31
C GLY A 131 4.60 -9.69 -7.67
N ARG A 132 5.62 -8.84 -7.51
CA ARG A 132 7.00 -9.20 -7.84
C ARG A 132 7.49 -10.31 -6.92
N ASP A 133 8.07 -11.37 -7.48
CA ASP A 133 8.74 -12.45 -6.74
C ASP A 133 7.82 -13.18 -5.73
N ILE A 134 6.52 -13.31 -6.00
CA ILE A 134 5.64 -14.16 -5.18
C ILE A 134 6.03 -15.63 -5.39
N ARG A 135 6.28 -16.34 -4.29
CA ARG A 135 6.52 -17.78 -4.28
C ARG A 135 5.22 -18.59 -4.19
N GLY A 136 4.21 -18.03 -3.52
CA GLY A 136 2.90 -18.63 -3.31
C GLY A 136 2.22 -18.06 -2.09
N TRP A 137 1.00 -18.48 -1.83
CA TRP A 137 0.19 -18.03 -0.70
C TRP A 137 -0.62 -19.18 -0.10
N ASN A 138 -1.03 -19.01 1.15
CA ASN A 138 -1.95 -19.91 1.83
C ASN A 138 -2.93 -19.12 2.69
N ARG A 139 -3.97 -19.81 3.18
CA ARG A 139 -4.97 -19.26 4.11
C ARG A 139 -5.04 -20.15 5.34
N GLU A 140 -4.79 -19.58 6.51
CA GLU A 140 -4.88 -20.26 7.81
C GLU A 140 -5.64 -19.36 8.80
N GLY A 141 -6.68 -19.89 9.45
CA GLY A 141 -7.41 -19.15 10.50
C GLY A 141 -8.04 -17.82 10.04
N GLY A 142 -8.44 -17.69 8.77
CA GLY A 142 -8.99 -16.45 8.20
C GLY A 142 -7.95 -15.42 7.76
N GLU A 143 -6.66 -15.70 7.95
CA GLU A 143 -5.55 -14.86 7.50
C GLU A 143 -4.87 -15.48 6.27
N TRP A 144 -4.64 -14.66 5.25
CA TRP A 144 -3.86 -15.02 4.09
C TRP A 144 -2.40 -14.64 4.31
N THR A 145 -1.49 -15.58 4.05
CA THR A 145 -0.04 -15.32 4.07
C THR A 145 0.52 -15.45 2.67
N VAL A 146 0.93 -14.33 2.08
CA VAL A 146 1.63 -14.28 0.79
C VAL A 146 3.14 -14.37 1.05
N SER A 147 3.77 -15.42 0.54
CA SER A 147 5.20 -15.68 0.69
C SER A 147 5.99 -15.21 -0.53
N LEU A 148 7.10 -14.51 -0.28
CA LEU A 148 8.00 -14.00 -1.32
C LEU A 148 9.24 -14.90 -1.48
N GLN A 149 9.74 -14.97 -2.71
CA GLN A 149 10.96 -15.70 -3.06
C GLN A 149 12.15 -15.12 -2.30
N GLU A 150 12.34 -13.80 -2.40
CA GLU A 150 13.39 -13.02 -1.74
C GLU A 150 12.81 -12.07 -0.69
N LYS A 151 13.65 -11.66 0.27
CA LYS A 151 13.22 -10.66 1.26
C LYS A 151 13.15 -9.27 0.63
N VAL A 152 12.09 -8.53 0.95
CA VAL A 152 11.85 -7.18 0.43
C VAL A 152 11.99 -6.13 1.52
N ILE A 153 12.51 -4.96 1.14
CA ILE A 153 12.58 -3.74 1.94
C ILE A 153 12.58 -2.54 1.00
N GLY A 154 11.92 -1.45 1.42
CA GLY A 154 11.44 -0.40 0.54
C GLY A 154 10.02 -0.68 0.07
N ASP A 155 9.66 -0.09 -1.06
CA ASP A 155 8.29 -0.18 -1.57
C ASP A 155 8.01 -1.53 -2.23
N TYR A 156 6.81 -2.05 -2.00
CA TYR A 156 6.29 -3.27 -2.62
C TYR A 156 4.80 -3.14 -2.90
N THR A 157 4.38 -3.48 -4.11
CA THR A 157 2.95 -3.51 -4.47
C THR A 157 2.48 -4.95 -4.59
N LEU A 158 1.41 -5.27 -3.86
CA LEU A 158 0.67 -6.52 -3.93
C LEU A 158 -0.70 -6.23 -4.54
N LEU A 159 -1.05 -6.94 -5.59
CA LEU A 159 -2.39 -6.92 -6.18
C LEU A 159 -3.17 -8.12 -5.68
N VAL A 160 -4.37 -7.88 -5.18
CA VAL A 160 -5.38 -8.88 -4.85
C VAL A 160 -6.52 -8.74 -5.86
N THR A 161 -6.95 -9.81 -6.48
CA THR A 161 -8.12 -9.81 -7.38
C THR A 161 -9.09 -10.92 -7.01
N TYR A 162 -10.37 -10.67 -7.22
CA TYR A 162 -11.46 -11.62 -7.01
C TYR A 162 -12.66 -11.24 -7.87
N ASP A 163 -13.57 -12.18 -8.07
CA ASP A 163 -14.88 -11.90 -8.64
C ASP A 163 -15.99 -12.46 -7.76
N ARG A 164 -17.17 -11.87 -7.88
CA ARG A 164 -18.36 -12.27 -7.13
C ARG A 164 -19.58 -12.16 -8.01
N GLN A 165 -20.36 -13.23 -8.10
CA GLN A 165 -21.68 -13.16 -8.72
C GLN A 165 -22.61 -12.29 -7.88
N ILE A 166 -23.33 -11.40 -8.53
CA ILE A 166 -24.28 -10.49 -7.90
C ILE A 166 -25.64 -10.61 -8.57
N ASN A 167 -26.70 -10.57 -7.75
CA ASN A 167 -28.07 -10.45 -8.24
C ASN A 167 -28.52 -9.00 -8.08
N TYR A 168 -28.91 -8.33 -9.17
CA TYR A 168 -29.27 -6.90 -9.14
C TYR A 168 -30.57 -6.59 -8.40
N ASP A 169 -31.38 -7.57 -8.02
CA ASP A 169 -32.57 -7.31 -7.21
C ASP A 169 -32.18 -7.06 -5.75
N ARG A 170 -31.91 -5.79 -5.45
CA ARG A 170 -31.56 -5.29 -4.11
C ARG A 170 -30.37 -6.01 -3.47
N ALA A 171 -29.31 -6.24 -4.24
CA ALA A 171 -28.06 -6.74 -3.69
C ALA A 171 -27.50 -5.76 -2.65
N GLU A 172 -27.22 -6.29 -1.45
CA GLU A 172 -26.37 -5.65 -0.47
C GLU A 172 -24.95 -6.15 -0.65
N LEU A 173 -24.02 -5.22 -0.87
CA LEU A 173 -22.62 -5.50 -1.14
C LEU A 173 -21.77 -4.81 -0.09
N ALA A 174 -20.87 -5.56 0.53
CA ALA A 174 -19.76 -4.97 1.26
C ALA A 174 -18.70 -4.50 0.26
N ILE A 175 -18.31 -3.23 0.34
CA ILE A 175 -17.17 -2.66 -0.37
C ILE A 175 -16.05 -2.37 0.63
N GLY A 176 -14.81 -2.62 0.20
CA GLY A 176 -13.63 -2.61 1.08
C GLY A 176 -13.47 -3.91 1.88
N GLY A 177 -12.96 -3.81 3.11
CA GLY A 177 -12.81 -4.94 4.03
C GLY A 177 -11.58 -5.83 3.83
N ILE A 178 -10.78 -5.65 2.78
CA ILE A 178 -9.45 -6.27 2.68
C ILE A 178 -8.49 -5.47 3.57
N GLU A 179 -7.98 -6.10 4.62
CA GLU A 179 -7.13 -5.47 5.63
C GLU A 179 -5.72 -6.08 5.60
N THR A 180 -4.71 -5.24 5.82
CA THR A 180 -3.33 -5.67 6.05
C THR A 180 -3.09 -6.03 7.51
N VAL A 181 -2.25 -7.04 7.74
CA VAL A 181 -1.90 -7.50 9.09
C VAL A 181 -0.43 -7.23 9.38
N GLY A 182 -0.15 -6.72 10.58
CA GLY A 182 1.20 -6.40 11.02
C GLY A 182 1.76 -5.11 10.43
N THR A 183 0.88 -4.20 9.98
CA THR A 183 1.21 -2.85 9.56
C THR A 183 0.98 -1.86 10.70
N GLU A 184 1.81 -0.83 10.77
CA GLU A 184 1.69 0.26 11.76
C GLU A 184 0.57 1.24 11.40
N SER A 185 0.30 1.38 10.10
CA SER A 185 -0.79 2.19 9.59
C SER A 185 -1.30 1.64 8.28
N GLU A 186 -2.61 1.73 8.11
CA GLU A 186 -3.29 1.45 6.86
C GLU A 186 -4.27 2.58 6.55
N VAL A 187 -4.18 3.07 5.33
CA VAL A 187 -5.09 4.08 4.76
C VAL A 187 -5.46 3.65 3.35
N GLY A 188 -6.47 4.28 2.76
CA GLY A 188 -6.77 3.93 1.38
C GLY A 188 -8.00 4.57 0.81
N PHE A 189 -8.34 4.07 -0.37
CA PHE A 189 -9.47 4.50 -1.18
C PHE A 189 -10.34 3.30 -1.51
N ILE A 190 -11.64 3.53 -1.62
CA ILE A 190 -12.61 2.55 -2.09
C ILE A 190 -13.37 3.21 -3.22
N VAL A 191 -13.33 2.62 -4.40
CA VAL A 191 -14.00 3.12 -5.59
C VAL A 191 -14.96 2.06 -6.10
N LEU A 192 -16.19 2.49 -6.34
CA LEU A 192 -17.20 1.74 -7.06
C LEU A 192 -17.32 2.30 -8.47
N ALA A 193 -17.16 1.44 -9.48
CA ALA A 193 -17.30 1.80 -10.88
C ALA A 193 -18.29 0.87 -11.58
N SER A 194 -19.01 1.37 -12.57
CA SER A 194 -20.02 0.62 -13.31
C SER A 194 -20.39 1.36 -14.60
N ASP A 195 -20.53 0.63 -15.70
CA ASP A 195 -21.14 1.13 -16.94
C ASP A 195 -22.67 0.94 -16.96
N ALA A 196 -23.19 0.04 -16.12
CA ALA A 196 -24.62 -0.20 -15.96
C ALA A 196 -25.34 0.98 -15.28
N SER A 197 -26.59 1.22 -15.69
CA SER A 197 -27.49 2.17 -15.02
C SER A 197 -27.97 1.62 -13.69
N LEU A 198 -27.23 1.89 -12.61
CA LEU A 198 -27.52 1.41 -11.26
C LEU A 198 -28.00 2.55 -10.35
N SER A 199 -29.05 2.30 -9.58
CA SER A 199 -29.35 3.06 -8.38
C SER A 199 -28.40 2.64 -7.26
N PHE A 200 -27.91 3.60 -6.48
CA PHE A 200 -26.94 3.38 -5.41
C PHE A 200 -27.42 4.03 -4.12
N SER A 201 -27.35 3.31 -2.99
CA SER A 201 -27.55 3.88 -1.66
C SER A 201 -26.63 3.23 -0.62
N GLU A 202 -26.04 4.05 0.23
CA GLU A 202 -25.30 3.59 1.41
C GLU A 202 -26.29 3.09 2.47
N THR A 203 -26.02 1.93 3.06
CA THR A 203 -26.87 1.34 4.11
C THR A 203 -26.18 1.36 5.47
N GLU A 204 -24.90 1.01 5.49
CA GLU A 204 -24.05 1.06 6.69
C GLU A 204 -22.64 1.48 6.29
N VAL A 205 -22.07 2.48 6.94
CA VAL A 205 -20.74 3.01 6.60
C VAL A 205 -19.97 3.21 7.89
N ASP A 206 -18.76 2.64 7.97
CA ASP A 206 -17.91 2.86 9.13
C ASP A 206 -17.51 4.35 9.26
N PRO A 207 -17.46 4.93 10.48
CA PRO A 207 -17.10 6.34 10.68
C PRO A 207 -15.70 6.74 10.21
N SER A 208 -14.81 5.79 9.95
CA SER A 208 -13.48 6.03 9.38
C SER A 208 -13.50 6.30 7.88
N ILE A 209 -14.62 6.01 7.21
CA ILE A 209 -14.83 6.17 5.78
C ILE A 209 -15.45 7.53 5.51
N ILE A 210 -14.84 8.26 4.59
CA ILE A 210 -15.24 9.60 4.17
C ILE A 210 -15.55 9.52 2.68
N ARG A 211 -16.75 9.93 2.29
CA ARG A 211 -17.12 10.07 0.88
C ARG A 211 -16.33 11.23 0.26
N ILE A 212 -15.82 11.00 -0.94
CA ILE A 212 -15.00 11.97 -1.68
C ILE A 212 -15.55 12.13 -3.10
N ASP A 213 -15.22 13.26 -3.72
CA ASP A 213 -15.49 13.48 -5.13
C ASP A 213 -14.49 12.72 -6.02
N ARG A 214 -14.86 12.49 -7.27
CA ARG A 214 -14.02 11.77 -8.25
C ARG A 214 -12.66 12.45 -8.43
N GLU A 215 -12.63 13.78 -8.40
CA GLU A 215 -11.43 14.60 -8.58
C GLU A 215 -10.43 14.46 -7.42
N GLU A 216 -10.89 13.97 -6.25
CA GLU A 216 -10.03 13.71 -5.09
C GLU A 216 -9.33 12.34 -5.16
N ILE A 217 -9.72 11.48 -6.11
CA ILE A 217 -9.03 10.21 -6.36
C ILE A 217 -7.65 10.50 -6.97
N PRO A 218 -6.55 9.96 -6.41
CA PRO A 218 -5.22 10.11 -6.99
C PRO A 218 -5.18 9.72 -8.48
N LYS A 219 -4.53 10.56 -9.30
CA LYS A 219 -4.47 10.36 -10.77
C LYS A 219 -3.90 9.00 -11.16
N SER A 220 -2.97 8.46 -10.38
CA SER A 220 -2.40 7.12 -10.60
C SER A 220 -3.45 6.02 -10.50
N TYR A 221 -4.43 6.15 -9.60
CA TYR A 221 -5.52 5.21 -9.44
C TYR A 221 -6.63 5.41 -10.45
N MET A 222 -6.88 6.65 -10.87
CA MET A 222 -7.80 6.94 -11.98
C MET A 222 -7.44 6.20 -13.28
N LEU A 223 -6.15 5.92 -13.52
CA LEU A 223 -5.70 5.14 -14.68
C LEU A 223 -6.07 3.65 -14.61
N LEU A 224 -6.46 3.15 -13.44
CA LEU A 224 -6.84 1.76 -13.23
C LEU A 224 -8.36 1.54 -13.34
N ILE A 225 -9.13 2.63 -13.44
CA ILE A 225 -10.59 2.60 -13.50
C ILE A 225 -11.01 2.68 -14.97
N ASN A 226 -11.65 1.62 -15.47
CA ASN A 226 -12.13 1.56 -16.85
C ASN A 226 -13.59 2.04 -17.00
N ASP A 227 -14.39 1.89 -15.94
CA ASP A 227 -15.83 2.21 -15.97
C ASP A 227 -16.11 3.57 -15.30
N PRO A 228 -17.28 4.20 -15.57
CA PRO A 228 -17.71 5.38 -14.84
C PRO A 228 -17.72 5.17 -13.32
N VAL A 229 -17.16 6.13 -12.58
CA VAL A 229 -17.15 6.11 -11.11
C VAL A 229 -18.56 6.42 -10.60
N VAL A 230 -19.14 5.50 -9.85
CA VAL A 230 -20.45 5.62 -9.20
C VAL A 230 -20.31 6.26 -7.82
N ALA A 231 -19.33 5.81 -7.04
CA ALA A 231 -19.05 6.31 -5.71
C ALA A 231 -17.56 6.17 -5.39
N ALA A 232 -17.03 7.09 -4.59
CA ALA A 232 -15.66 7.08 -4.14
C ALA A 232 -15.57 7.44 -2.66
N TYR A 233 -14.66 6.77 -1.97
CA TYR A 233 -14.42 6.95 -0.55
C TYR A 233 -12.93 6.95 -0.27
N ARG A 234 -12.56 7.63 0.81
CA ARG A 234 -11.25 7.54 1.45
C ARG A 234 -11.44 7.09 2.89
N TYR A 235 -10.58 6.20 3.36
CA TYR A 235 -10.52 5.81 4.77
C TYR A 235 -9.13 6.11 5.35
N VAL A 236 -9.11 6.38 6.65
CA VAL A 236 -7.89 6.82 7.36
C VAL A 236 -7.41 5.85 8.43
N ARG A 237 -8.19 4.81 8.73
CA ARG A 237 -7.86 3.73 9.66
C ARG A 237 -8.81 2.55 9.48
N LEU A 238 -8.47 1.44 10.13
CA LEU A 238 -9.36 0.30 10.30
C LEU A 238 -10.42 0.54 11.40
N PRO A 239 -11.58 -0.15 11.33
CA PRO A 239 -12.06 -0.94 10.19
C PRO A 239 -12.60 -0.04 9.07
N HIS A 240 -12.51 -0.45 7.80
CA HIS A 240 -12.94 0.36 6.64
C HIS A 240 -13.98 -0.36 5.76
N LYS A 241 -15.03 -0.89 6.40
CA LYS A 241 -16.14 -1.57 5.69
C LYS A 241 -17.32 -0.63 5.45
N ALA A 242 -17.83 -0.61 4.23
CA ALA A 242 -19.12 0.01 3.90
C ALA A 242 -20.04 -1.01 3.22
N THR A 243 -21.30 -1.03 3.60
CA THR A 243 -22.37 -1.81 2.99
C THR A 243 -23.22 -0.90 2.12
N ILE A 244 -23.31 -1.23 0.84
CA ILE A 244 -24.07 -0.49 -0.16
C ILE A 244 -25.22 -1.36 -0.65
N ARG A 245 -26.30 -0.72 -1.08
CA ARG A 245 -27.38 -1.36 -1.81
C ARG A 245 -27.37 -0.86 -3.25
N ILE A 246 -27.42 -1.80 -4.18
CA ILE A 246 -27.51 -1.53 -5.61
C ILE A 246 -28.80 -2.12 -6.17
N SER A 247 -29.37 -1.45 -7.16
CA SER A 247 -30.41 -2.03 -8.01
C SER A 247 -30.31 -1.46 -9.43
N ARG A 248 -30.72 -2.23 -10.45
CA ARG A 248 -30.79 -1.69 -11.80
C ARG A 248 -31.93 -0.68 -11.89
N TYR A 249 -31.67 0.45 -12.53
CA TYR A 249 -32.78 1.29 -12.99
C TYR A 249 -33.55 0.51 -14.05
N ASP A 250 -34.88 0.62 -14.01
CA ASP A 250 -35.70 0.19 -15.14
C ASP A 250 -35.27 1.00 -16.35
N THR A 251 -34.78 0.31 -17.38
CA THR A 251 -34.53 0.96 -18.66
C THR A 251 -35.90 1.25 -19.25
N GLU A 252 -36.30 2.52 -19.29
CA GLU A 252 -37.52 2.89 -20.01
C GLU A 252 -37.36 2.43 -21.46
N ARG A 253 -38.39 1.76 -21.98
CA ARG A 253 -38.46 1.45 -23.41
C ARG A 253 -38.31 2.79 -24.14
N LEU A 254 -37.32 2.87 -25.03
CA LEU A 254 -37.28 3.94 -26.01
C LEU A 254 -38.67 4.02 -26.65
N LEU A 255 -39.24 5.22 -26.75
CA LEU A 255 -40.48 5.40 -27.51
C LEU A 255 -40.26 4.76 -28.89
N ASP A 256 -41.13 3.83 -29.27
CA ASP A 256 -41.11 3.14 -30.57
C ASP A 256 -41.47 4.08 -31.75
N GLN A 257 -41.19 5.39 -31.62
CA GLN A 257 -41.54 6.39 -32.61
C GLN A 257 -40.29 6.83 -33.37
N ILE A 258 -40.20 6.35 -34.60
CA ILE A 258 -39.30 6.91 -35.61
C ILE A 258 -39.93 8.22 -36.09
N LEU A 259 -39.23 9.32 -35.88
CA LEU A 259 -39.67 10.65 -36.29
C LEU A 259 -38.91 11.00 -37.58
N ASP A 260 -39.48 10.66 -38.73
CA ASP A 260 -38.84 10.87 -40.05
C ASP A 260 -38.75 12.36 -40.43
N HIS A 261 -39.66 13.20 -39.94
CA HIS A 261 -39.63 14.64 -40.18
C HIS A 261 -40.37 15.41 -39.09
N ALA A 262 -39.69 16.36 -38.45
CA ALA A 262 -40.29 17.38 -37.61
C ALA A 262 -40.12 18.74 -38.28
N SER A 263 -41.20 19.49 -38.46
CA SER A 263 -41.16 20.90 -38.79
C SER A 263 -41.93 21.69 -37.74
N LEU A 264 -41.24 22.65 -37.13
CA LEU A 264 -41.81 23.62 -36.20
C LEU A 264 -42.00 24.93 -36.95
N TRP A 265 -43.19 25.52 -36.86
CA TRP A 265 -43.46 26.85 -37.38
C TRP A 265 -43.92 27.71 -36.23
N THR A 266 -43.25 28.84 -36.03
CA THR A 266 -43.64 29.85 -35.05
C THR A 266 -44.05 31.09 -35.83
N THR A 267 -45.26 31.59 -35.59
CA THR A 267 -45.69 32.89 -36.13
C THR A 267 -45.49 33.92 -35.04
N MET A 268 -44.60 34.88 -35.25
CA MET A 268 -44.50 36.06 -34.38
C MET A 268 -45.43 37.14 -34.90
N THR A 269 -46.33 37.63 -34.05
CA THR A 269 -47.08 38.87 -34.31
C THR A 269 -46.25 40.09 -33.92
N GLU A 270 -46.62 41.26 -34.43
CA GLU A 270 -45.87 42.53 -34.28
C GLU A 270 -45.70 42.98 -32.81
N ASP A 271 -46.49 42.41 -31.89
CA ASP A 271 -46.45 42.67 -30.44
C ASP A 271 -45.56 41.70 -29.63
N GLY A 272 -44.86 40.77 -30.29
CA GLY A 272 -43.80 39.97 -29.65
C GLY A 272 -44.27 38.77 -28.80
N GLU A 273 -45.54 38.37 -28.90
CA GLU A 273 -46.01 37.13 -28.28
C GLU A 273 -45.98 35.95 -29.27
N SER A 274 -45.48 34.80 -28.83
CA SER A 274 -45.45 33.55 -29.59
C SER A 274 -46.61 32.65 -29.16
N VAL A 275 -47.36 32.08 -30.12
CA VAL A 275 -48.22 30.92 -29.92
C VAL A 275 -47.63 29.72 -30.64
#